data_AF-A0A0K0GJQ3-F1
#
_entry.id   AF-A0A0K0GJQ3-F1
#
_cell.length_a   1.000
_cell.length_b   1.000
_cell.length_c   1.000
_cell.angle_alpha   90.00
_cell.angle_beta   90.00
_cell.angle_gamma   90.00
#
_symmetry.space_group_name_H-M   'P 1'
#
loop_
_entity.id
_entity.type
_entity.pdbx_description
1 polymer ?
#
loop_
_entity_poly.entity_id
_entity_poly.type
_entity_poly.pdbx_seq_one_letter_code
_entity_poly.pdbx_strand_id
1 'polypeptide(L)'
;MNEDFAVESLTGDVFRLGNAGYRILRVEAGRVRVEDAKGAPPNISFWLGEAPGRSDQLSAAVSRLRGEIAARLDTALHQAACHWLQSELAMSAEAARQLAHYLANACIALDAMPTQQCLVMERVFDASGGTQSVIHSPQGSRINRAWGALRKRFCRTFNFELQAAATEDAIVLSLSTRHSFALEEVGRYLHSSSAEHVLIQALLDAPLFGVRWRWNPTNAMALPRFSGGNKVAPQLQRTKSEDLLATVFPDQVACAENLVGEREVLDHPLVAHTLEDCLHHSMDSEGWLQMRGLESGAITLIARDLAAPSPLAAQALNARPYAFLDDAPLEERRTQAVQGRRYTPQSSDDLGQLDPQAIEAVREQAWPQPRDAEEMHEALVGRGVLPVEEAADAQWQA
;
A
#
# COMPACT_ATOMS: atom_id res chain seq x y z
N MET A 1 24.91 -3.81 3.82
CA MET A 1 24.23 -3.01 4.85
C MET A 1 23.61 -1.82 4.11
N ASN A 2 22.34 -1.48 4.33
CA ASN A 2 21.83 -0.22 3.78
C ASN A 2 22.73 0.93 4.27
N GLU A 3 23.10 1.86 3.40
CA GLU A 3 23.97 2.99 3.77
C GLU A 3 23.28 3.92 4.77
N ASP A 4 21.97 4.12 4.64
CA ASP A 4 21.20 4.96 5.57
C ASP A 4 21.22 4.39 6.99
N PHE A 5 21.21 3.06 7.13
CA PHE A 5 21.37 2.38 8.41
C PHE A 5 22.72 2.70 9.07
N ALA A 6 23.82 2.86 8.32
CA ALA A 6 25.10 3.21 8.93
C ALA A 6 25.17 4.69 9.36
N VAL A 7 24.44 5.57 8.69
CA VAL A 7 24.48 7.01 8.92
C VAL A 7 23.55 7.42 10.08
N GLU A 8 22.40 6.76 10.19
CA GLU A 8 21.39 7.05 11.22
C GLU A 8 21.62 6.28 12.52
N SER A 9 22.44 5.23 12.51
CA SER A 9 22.75 4.44 13.71
C SER A 9 23.75 5.13 14.63
N LEU A 10 23.45 5.12 15.93
CA LEU A 10 24.32 5.60 16.99
C LEU A 10 24.98 4.45 17.75
N THR A 11 26.09 4.76 18.43
CA THR A 11 26.67 3.84 19.41
C THR A 11 25.66 3.55 20.53
N GLY A 12 25.45 2.28 20.83
CA GLY A 12 24.48 1.80 21.81
C GLY A 12 23.20 1.26 21.19
N ASP A 13 22.94 1.55 19.92
CA ASP A 13 21.74 1.10 19.25
C ASP A 13 21.74 -0.41 19.00
N VAL A 14 20.56 -1.01 19.10
CA VAL A 14 20.30 -2.44 18.92
C VAL A 14 19.47 -2.65 17.65
N PHE A 15 19.99 -3.46 16.75
CA PHE A 15 19.29 -3.93 15.54
C PHE A 15 19.20 -5.45 15.53
N ARG A 16 18.33 -6.01 14.68
CA ARG A 16 18.23 -7.47 14.49
C ARG A 16 18.74 -7.88 13.12
N LEU A 17 19.51 -8.97 13.08
CA LEU A 17 19.88 -9.67 11.85
C LEU A 17 19.40 -11.12 11.98
N GLY A 18 18.38 -11.48 11.19
CA GLY A 18 17.66 -12.75 11.38
C GLY A 18 16.96 -12.80 12.74
N ASN A 19 17.27 -13.83 13.54
CA ASN A 19 16.72 -14.01 14.89
C ASN A 19 17.62 -13.46 16.00
N ALA A 20 18.82 -12.96 15.67
CA ALA A 20 19.79 -12.46 16.63
C ALA A 20 19.76 -10.93 16.72
N GLY A 21 19.89 -10.40 17.94
CA GLY A 21 20.03 -8.97 18.20
C GLY A 21 21.49 -8.56 18.35
N TYR A 22 21.85 -7.41 17.80
CA TYR A 22 23.21 -6.88 17.80
C TYR A 22 23.21 -5.42 18.29
N ARG A 23 24.08 -5.09 19.24
CA ARG A 23 24.30 -3.73 19.74
C ARG A 23 25.50 -3.09 19.05
N ILE A 24 25.34 -1.87 18.56
CA ILE A 24 26.37 -1.11 17.88
C ILE A 24 27.36 -0.56 18.91
N LEU A 25 28.61 -0.99 18.82
CA LEU A 25 29.71 -0.48 19.62
C LEU A 25 30.34 0.76 19.00
N ARG A 26 30.43 0.75 17.67
CA ARG A 26 31.09 1.82 16.91
C ARG A 26 30.70 1.77 15.45
N VAL A 27 30.45 2.95 14.88
CA VAL A 27 30.32 3.14 13.44
C VAL A 27 31.62 3.72 12.89
N GLU A 28 32.23 3.00 11.94
CA GLU A 28 33.41 3.39 11.17
C GLU A 28 33.02 3.53 9.69
N ALA A 29 33.85 4.18 8.88
CA ALA A 29 33.58 4.36 7.45
C ALA A 29 33.44 3.00 6.73
N GLY A 30 32.19 2.60 6.43
CA GLY A 30 31.85 1.33 5.77
C GLY A 30 31.94 0.09 6.67
N ARG A 31 32.07 0.24 7.99
CA ARG A 31 32.07 -0.88 8.96
C ARG A 31 31.31 -0.51 10.21
N VAL A 32 30.46 -1.40 10.70
CA VAL A 32 29.81 -1.24 12.02
C VAL A 32 30.29 -2.39 12.89
N ARG A 33 30.91 -2.04 14.02
CA ARG A 33 31.32 -3.02 15.03
C ARG A 33 30.18 -3.22 16.00
N VAL A 34 29.86 -4.49 16.23
CA VAL A 34 28.69 -4.87 17.01
C VAL A 34 29.04 -5.97 18.01
N GLU A 35 28.27 -6.03 19.09
CA GLU A 35 28.26 -7.15 20.04
C GLU A 35 26.86 -7.77 20.10
N ASP A 36 26.75 -8.97 20.65
CA ASP A 36 25.44 -9.60 20.90
C ASP A 36 24.62 -8.74 21.88
N ALA A 37 23.40 -8.40 21.49
CA ALA A 37 22.50 -7.60 22.31
C ALA A 37 21.88 -8.37 23.48
N LYS A 38 22.11 -9.70 23.58
CA LYS A 38 21.65 -10.60 24.66
C LYS A 38 20.15 -10.49 24.93
N GLY A 39 19.37 -10.40 23.86
CA GLY A 39 17.91 -10.29 23.93
C GLY A 39 17.38 -8.89 24.22
N ALA A 40 18.23 -7.85 24.26
CA ALA A 40 17.75 -6.48 24.32
C ALA A 40 16.85 -6.17 23.09
N PRO A 41 15.70 -5.50 23.30
CA PRO A 41 14.80 -5.17 22.20
C PRO A 41 15.49 -4.21 21.23
N PRO A 42 15.25 -4.34 19.91
CA PRO A 42 15.78 -3.40 18.93
C PRO A 42 15.19 -2.01 19.15
N ASN A 43 16.03 -0.99 19.03
CA ASN A 43 15.64 0.42 19.12
C ASN A 43 15.81 1.17 17.79
N ILE A 44 16.50 0.59 16.81
CA ILE A 44 16.53 1.10 15.43
C ILE A 44 15.32 0.59 14.67
N SER A 45 14.65 1.52 14.00
CA SER A 45 13.31 1.31 13.46
C SER A 45 13.26 0.39 12.23
N PHE A 46 14.34 0.22 11.45
CA PHE A 46 14.32 -0.70 10.30
C PHE A 46 15.70 -1.06 9.71
N TRP A 47 15.75 -2.22 9.03
CA TRP A 47 16.83 -2.63 8.12
C TRP A 47 16.20 -2.94 6.76
N LEU A 48 16.62 -2.23 5.71
CA LEU A 48 16.21 -2.49 4.33
C LEU A 48 17.24 -3.42 3.68
N GLY A 49 16.87 -4.68 3.49
CA GLY A 49 17.50 -5.55 2.51
C GLY A 49 16.60 -5.57 1.30
N GLU A 50 17.09 -5.12 0.15
CA GLU A 50 16.36 -5.25 -1.11
C GLU A 50 16.43 -6.74 -1.53
N ALA A 51 15.53 -7.55 -0.97
CA ALA A 51 15.29 -8.89 -1.48
C ALA A 51 14.44 -8.77 -2.76
N PRO A 52 14.71 -9.59 -3.79
CA PRO A 52 13.84 -9.64 -4.95
C PRO A 52 12.41 -9.97 -4.51
N GLY A 53 11.43 -9.27 -5.08
CA GLY A 53 10.02 -9.54 -4.86
C GLY A 53 9.62 -10.95 -5.31
N ARG A 54 8.41 -11.37 -4.97
CA ARG A 54 7.85 -12.64 -5.45
C ARG A 54 7.87 -12.67 -6.98
N SER A 55 8.30 -13.80 -7.55
CA SER A 55 8.29 -13.97 -9.01
C SER A 55 6.87 -14.10 -9.56
N ASP A 56 6.70 -13.77 -10.83
CA ASP A 56 5.39 -13.81 -11.50
C ASP A 56 4.78 -15.20 -11.49
N GLN A 57 5.60 -16.25 -11.65
CA GLN A 57 5.14 -17.64 -11.59
C GLN A 57 4.62 -18.00 -10.19
N LEU A 58 5.27 -17.48 -9.14
CA LEU A 58 4.84 -17.72 -7.77
C LEU A 58 3.60 -16.88 -7.42
N SER A 59 3.50 -15.63 -7.89
CA SER A 59 2.27 -14.82 -7.80
C SER A 59 1.09 -15.51 -8.50
N ALA A 60 1.31 -16.05 -9.71
CA ALA A 60 0.30 -16.82 -10.44
C ALA A 60 -0.08 -18.11 -9.71
N ALA A 61 0.87 -18.80 -9.09
CA ALA A 61 0.59 -19.99 -8.28
C ALA A 61 -0.22 -19.65 -7.01
N VAL A 62 0.09 -18.55 -6.32
CA VAL A 62 -0.68 -18.06 -5.17
C VAL A 62 -2.10 -17.69 -5.58
N SER A 63 -2.24 -16.94 -6.67
CA SER A 63 -3.54 -16.57 -7.23
C SER A 63 -4.38 -17.79 -7.59
N ARG A 64 -3.80 -18.77 -8.29
CA ARG A 64 -4.46 -20.04 -8.64
C ARG A 64 -4.86 -20.82 -7.39
N LEU A 65 -3.98 -20.93 -6.39
CA LEU A 65 -4.29 -21.61 -5.14
C LEU A 65 -5.50 -20.97 -4.45
N ARG A 66 -5.55 -19.63 -4.36
CA ARG A 66 -6.71 -18.91 -3.81
C ARG A 66 -7.98 -19.20 -4.61
N GLY A 67 -7.92 -19.19 -5.93
CA GLY A 67 -9.05 -19.50 -6.80
C GLY A 67 -9.56 -20.94 -6.64
N GLU A 68 -8.67 -21.93 -6.61
CA GLU A 68 -9.04 -23.35 -6.42
C GLU A 68 -9.67 -23.60 -5.05
N ILE A 69 -9.16 -22.95 -4.00
CA ILE A 69 -9.76 -23.02 -2.66
C ILE A 69 -11.13 -22.38 -2.67
N ALA A 70 -11.27 -21.15 -3.20
CA ALA A 70 -12.53 -20.42 -3.27
C ALA A 70 -13.63 -21.22 -3.99
N ALA A 71 -13.30 -21.89 -5.10
CA ALA A 71 -14.24 -22.73 -5.85
C ALA A 71 -14.74 -23.97 -5.08
N ARG A 72 -14.08 -24.33 -3.97
CA ARG A 72 -14.39 -25.51 -3.14
C ARG A 72 -14.88 -25.13 -1.74
N LEU A 73 -15.14 -23.85 -1.48
CA LEU A 73 -15.79 -23.42 -0.25
C LEU A 73 -17.27 -23.78 -0.35
N ASP A 74 -17.71 -24.75 0.47
CA ASP A 74 -19.05 -25.34 0.40
C ASP A 74 -19.90 -25.06 1.66
N THR A 75 -19.33 -25.32 2.83
CA THR A 75 -20.01 -25.44 4.13
C THR A 75 -19.16 -24.82 5.23
N ALA A 76 -19.71 -24.66 6.45
CA ALA A 76 -19.01 -24.07 7.60
C ALA A 76 -17.70 -24.78 7.99
N LEU A 77 -17.50 -26.04 7.59
CA LEU A 77 -16.27 -26.80 7.86
C LEU A 77 -15.33 -26.90 6.65
N HIS A 78 -15.73 -26.37 5.49
CA HIS A 78 -14.96 -26.34 4.25
C HIS A 78 -14.32 -27.71 3.90
N GLN A 79 -15.09 -28.80 4.06
CA GLN A 79 -14.57 -30.16 3.97
C GLN A 79 -14.01 -30.48 2.59
N ALA A 80 -14.69 -30.02 1.52
CA ALA A 80 -14.23 -30.21 0.16
C ALA A 80 -12.86 -29.55 -0.09
N ALA A 81 -12.68 -28.30 0.35
CA ALA A 81 -11.39 -27.60 0.26
C ALA A 81 -10.31 -28.31 1.09
N CYS A 82 -10.63 -28.70 2.33
CA CYS A 82 -9.68 -29.40 3.21
C CYS A 82 -9.25 -30.75 2.64
N HIS A 83 -10.17 -31.52 2.06
CA HIS A 83 -9.87 -32.80 1.42
C HIS A 83 -8.95 -32.61 0.22
N TRP A 84 -9.26 -31.64 -0.66
CA TRP A 84 -8.43 -31.33 -1.82
C TRP A 84 -7.00 -30.90 -1.44
N LEU A 85 -6.85 -30.01 -0.44
CA LEU A 85 -5.54 -29.59 0.07
C LEU A 85 -4.71 -30.77 0.61
N GLN A 86 -5.37 -31.75 1.24
CA GLN A 86 -4.71 -32.96 1.74
C GLN A 86 -4.35 -33.93 0.62
N SER A 87 -5.24 -34.16 -0.35
CA SER A 87 -5.04 -35.14 -1.41
C SER A 87 -4.06 -34.66 -2.49
N GLU A 88 -4.18 -33.42 -2.95
CA GLU A 88 -3.39 -32.90 -4.07
C GLU A 88 -2.07 -32.26 -3.61
N LEU A 89 -2.06 -31.58 -2.46
CA LEU A 89 -0.90 -30.85 -1.97
C LEU A 89 -0.19 -31.55 -0.80
N ALA A 90 -0.68 -32.74 -0.39
CA ALA A 90 -0.15 -33.51 0.73
C ALA A 90 -0.03 -32.70 2.04
N MET A 91 -0.90 -31.71 2.24
CA MET A 91 -0.90 -30.90 3.45
C MET A 91 -1.38 -31.71 4.65
N SER A 92 -0.90 -31.38 5.85
CA SER A 92 -1.47 -31.95 7.08
C SER A 92 -2.90 -31.46 7.28
N ALA A 93 -3.74 -32.28 7.91
CA ALA A 93 -5.15 -31.94 8.16
C ALA A 93 -5.31 -30.57 8.87
N GLU A 94 -4.46 -30.28 9.84
CA GLU A 94 -4.53 -29.03 10.60
C GLU A 94 -4.11 -27.81 9.76
N ALA A 95 -3.06 -27.93 8.93
CA ALA A 95 -2.65 -26.85 8.04
C ALA A 95 -3.71 -26.58 6.96
N ALA A 96 -4.30 -27.64 6.40
CA ALA A 96 -5.38 -27.54 5.43
C ALA A 96 -6.61 -26.82 6.03
N ARG A 97 -7.00 -27.21 7.25
CA ARG A 97 -8.11 -26.60 7.98
C ARG A 97 -7.87 -25.12 8.25
N GLN A 98 -6.68 -24.76 8.75
CA GLN A 98 -6.34 -23.35 9.02
C GLN A 98 -6.34 -22.50 7.74
N LEU A 99 -5.76 -23.01 6.65
CA LEU A 99 -5.72 -22.30 5.38
C LEU A 99 -7.12 -22.10 4.80
N ALA A 100 -7.95 -23.16 4.79
CA ALA A 100 -9.32 -23.10 4.30
C ALA A 100 -10.16 -22.11 5.12
N HIS A 101 -10.10 -22.18 6.46
CA HIS A 101 -10.80 -21.23 7.34
C HIS A 101 -10.33 -19.79 7.13
N TYR A 102 -9.02 -19.56 7.05
CA TYR A 102 -8.46 -18.21 6.86
C TYR A 102 -8.96 -17.57 5.56
N LEU A 103 -8.91 -18.31 4.46
CA LEU A 103 -9.36 -17.82 3.15
C LEU A 103 -10.89 -17.75 3.05
N ALA A 104 -11.62 -18.64 3.70
CA ALA A 104 -13.08 -18.54 3.78
C ALA A 104 -13.51 -17.28 4.52
N ASN A 105 -12.91 -16.98 5.66
CA ASN A 105 -13.19 -15.74 6.40
C ASN A 105 -12.86 -14.49 5.57
N ALA A 106 -11.78 -14.53 4.79
CA ALA A 106 -11.47 -13.44 3.86
C ALA A 106 -12.53 -13.31 2.75
N CYS A 107 -12.97 -14.43 2.17
CA CYS A 107 -13.99 -14.43 1.12
C CYS A 107 -15.35 -13.94 1.64
N ILE A 108 -15.72 -14.30 2.87
CA ILE A 108 -16.95 -13.83 3.53
C ILE A 108 -16.88 -12.32 3.76
N ALA A 109 -15.75 -11.83 4.30
CA ALA A 109 -15.57 -10.40 4.57
C ALA A 109 -15.55 -9.55 3.28
N LEU A 110 -14.93 -10.05 2.21
CA LEU A 110 -14.73 -9.31 0.97
C LEU A 110 -15.79 -9.59 -0.09
N ASP A 111 -16.67 -10.57 0.14
CA ASP A 111 -17.65 -11.09 -0.83
C ASP A 111 -17.01 -11.54 -2.17
N ALA A 112 -15.70 -11.78 -2.16
CA ALA A 112 -14.91 -12.26 -3.27
C ALA A 112 -13.53 -12.72 -2.78
N MET A 113 -12.91 -13.64 -3.52
CA MET A 113 -11.53 -14.05 -3.26
C MET A 113 -10.57 -13.20 -4.11
N PRO A 114 -9.64 -12.44 -3.49
CA PRO A 114 -8.65 -11.68 -4.26
C PRO A 114 -7.69 -12.60 -5.02
N THR A 115 -7.74 -12.50 -6.35
CA THR A 115 -6.89 -13.20 -7.32
C THR A 115 -6.32 -12.19 -8.32
N GLN A 116 -5.47 -12.62 -9.26
CA GLN A 116 -4.94 -11.73 -10.31
C GLN A 116 -6.03 -11.21 -11.28
N GLN A 117 -7.15 -11.93 -11.39
CA GLN A 117 -8.29 -11.57 -12.25
C GLN A 117 -9.43 -10.88 -11.48
N CYS A 118 -9.43 -10.97 -10.14
CA CYS A 118 -10.42 -10.34 -9.28
C CYS A 118 -9.71 -9.64 -8.13
N LEU A 119 -9.50 -8.34 -8.26
CA LEU A 119 -8.94 -7.48 -7.23
C LEU A 119 -10.06 -6.99 -6.31
N VAL A 120 -9.73 -6.76 -5.04
CA VAL A 120 -10.68 -6.19 -4.09
C VAL A 120 -10.08 -4.96 -3.44
N MET A 121 -10.79 -3.84 -3.49
CA MET A 121 -10.47 -2.63 -2.76
C MET A 121 -11.31 -2.56 -1.50
N GLU A 122 -10.68 -2.86 -0.38
CA GLU A 122 -11.26 -2.75 0.94
C GLU A 122 -11.01 -1.36 1.51
N ARG A 123 -12.01 -0.75 2.15
CA ARG A 123 -11.84 0.47 2.94
C ARG A 123 -12.32 0.21 4.36
N VAL A 124 -11.45 0.55 5.30
CA VAL A 124 -11.68 0.39 6.74
C VAL A 124 -11.52 1.74 7.42
N PHE A 125 -12.41 2.04 8.35
CA PHE A 125 -12.36 3.27 9.13
C PHE A 125 -11.42 3.12 10.33
N ASP A 126 -10.54 4.09 10.54
CA ASP A 126 -9.66 4.13 11.71
C ASP A 126 -10.33 4.85 12.88
N ALA A 127 -9.78 4.67 14.09
CA ALA A 127 -10.32 5.28 15.31
C ALA A 127 -10.19 6.81 15.35
N SER A 128 -9.35 7.40 14.49
CA SER A 128 -9.18 8.86 14.35
C SER A 128 -10.16 9.50 13.36
N GLY A 129 -11.05 8.69 12.77
CA GLY A 129 -12.00 9.11 11.74
C GLY A 129 -11.41 9.15 10.31
N GLY A 130 -10.14 8.79 10.14
CA GLY A 130 -9.55 8.55 8.84
C GLY A 130 -9.97 7.19 8.26
N THR A 131 -9.50 6.89 7.06
CA THR A 131 -9.76 5.59 6.42
C THR A 131 -8.48 4.99 5.89
N GLN A 132 -8.31 3.69 6.07
CA GLN A 132 -7.30 2.91 5.40
C GLN A 132 -7.95 2.21 4.23
N SER A 133 -7.43 2.42 3.03
CA SER A 133 -7.83 1.65 1.86
C SER A 133 -6.76 0.63 1.53
N VAL A 134 -7.16 -0.63 1.38
CA VAL A 134 -6.30 -1.76 1.05
C VAL A 134 -6.76 -2.35 -0.27
N ILE A 135 -5.91 -2.30 -1.29
CA ILE A 135 -6.14 -2.95 -2.58
C ILE A 135 -5.49 -4.33 -2.50
N HIS A 136 -6.30 -5.38 -2.39
CA HIS A 136 -5.86 -6.77 -2.42
C HIS A 136 -5.50 -7.16 -3.86
N SER A 137 -4.20 -7.25 -4.11
CA SER A 137 -3.60 -7.46 -5.42
C SER A 137 -2.47 -8.49 -5.30
N PRO A 138 -2.73 -9.78 -5.56
CA PRO A 138 -1.71 -10.83 -5.52
C PRO A 138 -0.82 -10.84 -6.77
N GLN A 139 -0.51 -9.66 -7.32
CA GLN A 139 0.37 -9.50 -8.49
C GLN A 139 1.87 -9.59 -8.14
N GLY A 140 2.22 -9.40 -6.86
CA GLY A 140 3.60 -9.32 -6.41
C GLY A 140 4.05 -7.88 -6.17
N SER A 141 5.09 -7.72 -5.33
CA SER A 141 5.51 -6.43 -4.80
C SER A 141 6.05 -5.48 -5.86
N ARG A 142 6.66 -5.98 -6.95
CA ARG A 142 7.18 -5.16 -8.05
C ARG A 142 6.07 -4.41 -8.79
N ILE A 143 5.00 -5.11 -9.16
CA ILE A 143 3.81 -4.53 -9.80
C ILE A 143 3.05 -3.64 -8.81
N ASN A 144 2.85 -4.12 -7.57
CA ASN A 144 2.15 -3.36 -6.54
C ASN A 144 2.89 -2.07 -6.15
N ARG A 145 4.23 -2.06 -6.21
CA ARG A 145 5.06 -0.88 -5.99
C ARG A 145 4.91 0.14 -7.12
N ALA A 146 4.88 -0.31 -8.38
CA ALA A 146 4.58 0.57 -9.53
C ALA A 146 3.20 1.21 -9.38
N TRP A 147 2.19 0.42 -9.04
CA TRP A 147 0.84 0.94 -8.86
C TRP A 147 0.73 1.89 -7.65
N GLY A 148 1.31 1.51 -6.51
CA GLY A 148 1.34 2.36 -5.31
C GLY A 148 2.15 3.66 -5.47
N ALA A 149 3.12 3.70 -6.40
CA ALA A 149 3.85 4.92 -6.72
C ALA A 149 2.92 6.02 -7.27
N LEU A 150 1.81 5.65 -7.93
CA LEU A 150 0.81 6.59 -8.42
C LEU A 150 0.14 7.44 -7.34
N ARG A 151 0.43 7.20 -6.06
CA ARG A 151 -0.16 7.94 -4.94
C ARG A 151 -0.05 9.47 -5.06
N LYS A 152 1.05 9.96 -5.65
CA LYS A 152 1.29 11.40 -5.85
C LYS A 152 0.29 12.03 -6.81
N ARG A 153 -0.34 11.27 -7.72
CA ARG A 153 -1.44 11.76 -8.55
C ARG A 153 -2.72 11.97 -7.75
N PHE A 154 -3.01 11.13 -6.76
CA PHE A 154 -4.10 11.44 -5.81
C PHE A 154 -3.80 12.77 -5.10
N CYS A 155 -2.53 13.04 -4.75
CA CYS A 155 -2.14 14.26 -4.03
C CYS A 155 -2.32 15.55 -4.85
N ARG A 156 -2.19 15.53 -6.20
CA ARG A 156 -2.34 16.74 -7.05
C ARG A 156 -3.74 17.37 -6.96
N THR A 157 -4.77 16.58 -6.68
CA THR A 157 -6.13 17.08 -6.45
C THR A 157 -6.34 17.54 -5.00
N PHE A 158 -5.60 16.98 -4.04
CA PHE A 158 -5.89 17.09 -2.60
C PHE A 158 -4.83 17.80 -1.74
N ASN A 159 -3.76 18.34 -2.35
CA ASN A 159 -2.69 19.14 -1.72
C ASN A 159 -2.14 18.60 -0.38
N PHE A 160 -2.06 17.28 -0.24
CA PHE A 160 -1.46 16.59 0.91
C PHE A 160 -0.89 15.23 0.48
N GLU A 161 0.21 14.81 1.11
CA GLU A 161 0.91 13.56 0.78
C GLU A 161 0.24 12.34 1.42
N LEU A 162 -0.25 11.41 0.59
CA LEU A 162 -0.82 10.14 1.04
C LEU A 162 0.29 9.17 1.41
N GLN A 163 0.20 8.56 2.60
CA GLN A 163 1.08 7.45 2.97
C GLN A 163 0.64 6.18 2.23
N ALA A 164 1.60 5.49 1.60
CA ALA A 164 1.35 4.23 0.92
C ALA A 164 2.35 3.12 1.27
N ALA A 165 1.86 1.88 1.22
CA ALA A 165 2.67 0.68 1.29
C ALA A 165 2.31 -0.29 0.17
N ALA A 166 3.29 -1.02 -0.32
CA ALA A 166 3.10 -2.12 -1.26
C ALA A 166 3.77 -3.39 -0.71
N THR A 167 2.97 -4.44 -0.61
CA THR A 167 3.39 -5.80 -0.26
C THR A 167 3.24 -6.71 -1.47
N GLU A 168 3.55 -8.00 -1.32
CA GLU A 168 3.34 -9.00 -2.36
C GLU A 168 1.86 -9.19 -2.74
N ASP A 169 0.95 -8.97 -1.78
CA ASP A 169 -0.46 -9.29 -1.93
C ASP A 169 -1.40 -8.08 -1.78
N ALA A 170 -0.88 -6.91 -1.44
CA ALA A 170 -1.71 -5.74 -1.20
C ALA A 170 -0.98 -4.40 -1.36
N ILE A 171 -1.73 -3.36 -1.71
CA ILE A 171 -1.34 -1.95 -1.64
C ILE A 171 -2.17 -1.30 -0.53
N VAL A 172 -1.55 -0.56 0.37
CA VAL A 172 -2.21 0.17 1.46
C VAL A 172 -2.10 1.66 1.16
N LEU A 173 -3.21 2.38 1.29
CA LEU A 173 -3.33 3.83 1.16
C LEU A 173 -3.99 4.39 2.41
N SER A 174 -3.30 5.28 3.11
CA SER A 174 -3.85 5.95 4.30
C SER A 174 -4.48 7.29 3.94
N LEU A 175 -5.79 7.43 4.13
CA LEU A 175 -6.55 8.65 3.84
C LEU A 175 -6.97 9.33 5.15
N SER A 176 -7.02 10.67 5.15
CA SER A 176 -7.56 11.45 6.28
C SER A 176 -9.07 11.67 6.18
N THR A 177 -9.69 12.06 7.31
CA THR A 177 -11.12 12.43 7.46
C THR A 177 -11.70 13.33 6.36
N ARG A 178 -10.89 14.21 5.77
CA ARG A 178 -11.29 15.15 4.71
C ARG A 178 -11.42 14.51 3.31
N HIS A 179 -11.10 13.23 3.16
CA HIS A 179 -11.00 12.59 1.86
C HIS A 179 -11.87 11.33 1.80
N SER A 180 -12.91 11.39 0.98
CA SER A 180 -13.67 10.23 0.54
C SER A 180 -13.79 10.32 -0.98
N PHE A 181 -13.30 9.30 -1.69
CA PHE A 181 -13.58 9.10 -3.10
C PHE A 181 -14.37 7.80 -3.29
N ALA A 182 -15.05 7.67 -4.42
CA ALA A 182 -15.67 6.42 -4.82
C ALA A 182 -14.56 5.41 -5.15
N LEU A 183 -14.54 4.28 -4.45
CA LEU A 183 -13.48 3.27 -4.57
C LEU A 183 -13.39 2.72 -6.01
N GLU A 184 -14.51 2.71 -6.72
CA GLU A 184 -14.66 2.29 -8.10
C GLU A 184 -13.88 3.18 -9.08
N GLU A 185 -13.61 4.44 -8.72
CA GLU A 185 -12.85 5.37 -9.57
C GLU A 185 -11.35 5.06 -9.55
N VAL A 186 -10.85 4.30 -8.57
CA VAL A 186 -9.42 4.02 -8.45
C VAL A 186 -8.89 3.20 -9.61
N GLY A 187 -9.71 2.28 -10.14
CA GLY A 187 -9.39 1.52 -11.34
C GLY A 187 -9.23 2.39 -12.59
N ARG A 188 -9.86 3.57 -12.64
CA ARG A 188 -9.87 4.45 -13.82
C ARG A 188 -8.60 5.30 -13.96
N TYR A 189 -7.80 5.45 -12.91
CA TYR A 189 -6.55 6.21 -12.98
C TYR A 189 -5.43 5.50 -13.75
N LEU A 190 -5.60 4.21 -14.03
CA LEU A 190 -4.75 3.40 -14.90
C LEU A 190 -5.07 3.64 -16.38
N HIS A 191 -5.07 4.91 -16.83
CA HIS A 191 -5.36 5.17 -18.24
C HIS A 191 -4.19 4.68 -19.12
N SER A 192 -4.46 3.72 -20.01
CA SER A 192 -3.47 3.02 -20.82
C SER A 192 -2.57 3.95 -21.63
N SER A 193 -3.11 5.04 -22.17
CA SER A 193 -2.34 5.95 -23.04
C SER A 193 -1.29 6.79 -22.31
N SER A 194 -1.36 6.92 -20.98
CA SER A 194 -0.47 7.80 -20.19
C SER A 194 0.18 7.12 -18.98
N ALA A 195 -0.15 5.86 -18.70
CA ALA A 195 0.27 5.15 -17.50
C ALA A 195 1.80 5.18 -17.27
N GLU A 196 2.59 4.91 -18.31
CA GLU A 196 4.06 4.89 -18.20
C GLU A 196 4.64 6.26 -17.90
N HIS A 197 4.25 7.29 -18.67
CA HIS A 197 4.67 8.68 -18.42
C HIS A 197 4.27 9.14 -17.01
N VAL A 198 3.07 8.80 -16.58
CA VAL A 198 2.58 9.10 -15.23
C VAL A 198 3.41 8.38 -14.17
N LEU A 199 3.77 7.11 -14.39
CA LEU A 199 4.62 6.35 -13.49
C LEU A 199 6.01 6.95 -13.40
N ILE A 200 6.61 7.37 -14.52
CA ILE A 200 7.90 8.07 -14.54
C ILE A 200 7.84 9.32 -13.66
N GLN A 201 6.83 10.18 -13.86
CA GLN A 201 6.68 11.39 -13.04
C GLN A 201 6.51 11.08 -11.56
N ALA A 202 5.72 10.04 -11.23
CA ALA A 202 5.53 9.62 -9.85
C ALA A 202 6.79 9.01 -9.22
N LEU A 203 7.58 8.28 -10.02
CA LEU A 203 8.85 7.68 -9.62
C LEU A 203 9.90 8.72 -9.29
N LEU A 204 9.95 9.83 -10.03
CA LEU A 204 10.89 10.93 -9.76
C LEU A 204 10.71 11.47 -8.33
N ASP A 205 9.49 11.49 -7.80
CA ASP A 205 9.23 11.89 -6.41
C ASP A 205 9.40 10.75 -5.39
N ALA A 206 9.64 9.51 -5.83
CA ALA A 206 9.76 8.37 -4.95
C ALA A 206 11.17 8.27 -4.33
N PRO A 207 11.30 7.93 -3.03
CA PRO A 207 12.60 7.79 -2.37
C PRO A 207 13.56 6.81 -3.06
N LEU A 208 13.00 5.78 -3.70
CA LEU A 208 13.74 4.79 -4.47
C LEU A 208 14.62 5.39 -5.57
N PHE A 209 14.16 6.46 -6.24
CA PHE A 209 14.93 7.10 -7.30
C PHE A 209 16.27 7.60 -6.77
N GLY A 210 16.27 8.32 -5.64
CA GLY A 210 17.49 8.82 -5.01
C GLY A 210 18.45 7.69 -4.59
N VAL A 211 17.91 6.57 -4.10
CA VAL A 211 18.72 5.39 -3.75
C VAL A 211 19.38 4.79 -5.00
N ARG A 212 18.63 4.57 -6.08
CA ARG A 212 19.16 4.03 -7.34
C ARG A 212 20.11 4.99 -8.03
N TRP A 213 19.82 6.28 -7.99
CA TRP A 213 20.72 7.33 -8.47
C TRP A 213 22.05 7.34 -7.73
N ARG A 214 22.14 7.00 -6.45
CA ARG A 214 23.46 6.92 -5.78
C ARG A 214 24.28 5.73 -6.25
N TRP A 215 23.60 4.63 -6.55
CA TRP A 215 24.24 3.37 -6.94
C TRP A 215 24.79 3.43 -8.38
N ASN A 216 24.03 3.99 -9.32
CA ASN A 216 24.36 3.91 -10.75
C ASN A 216 25.62 4.69 -11.17
N PRO A 217 25.80 5.96 -10.77
CA PRO A 217 27.03 6.73 -10.98
C PRO A 217 28.24 6.11 -10.26
N THR A 218 28.03 5.47 -9.11
CA THR A 218 29.10 4.74 -8.41
C THR A 218 29.57 3.53 -9.21
N ASN A 219 28.62 2.76 -9.77
CA ASN A 219 28.91 1.59 -10.61
C ASN A 219 29.51 1.99 -11.97
N ALA A 220 29.00 3.06 -12.57
CA ALA A 220 29.50 3.63 -13.82
C ALA A 220 30.86 4.33 -13.65
N MET A 221 31.41 4.39 -12.43
CA MET A 221 32.65 5.09 -12.09
C MET A 221 32.62 6.60 -12.40
N ALA A 222 31.44 7.20 -12.45
CA ALA A 222 31.24 8.64 -12.62
C ALA A 222 31.58 9.41 -11.32
N LEU A 223 31.59 8.72 -10.18
CA LEU A 223 31.97 9.29 -8.88
C LEU A 223 33.38 8.84 -8.46
N PRO A 224 34.21 9.75 -7.90
CA PRO A 224 35.54 9.39 -7.43
C PRO A 224 35.44 8.50 -6.19
N ARG A 225 35.88 7.24 -6.30
CA ARG A 225 35.88 6.27 -5.18
C ARG A 225 37.06 6.44 -4.23
N PHE A 226 38.13 7.05 -4.72
CA PHE A 226 39.36 7.33 -3.98
C PHE A 226 39.77 8.78 -4.18
N SER A 227 40.27 9.40 -3.12
CA SER A 227 40.85 10.75 -3.14
C SER A 227 42.10 10.76 -2.26
N GLY A 228 43.22 11.24 -2.81
CA GLY A 228 44.50 11.25 -2.09
C GLY A 228 44.96 9.86 -1.61
N GLY A 229 44.70 8.80 -2.38
CA GLY A 229 45.06 7.42 -2.04
C GLY A 229 44.15 6.72 -1.02
N ASN A 230 43.20 7.45 -0.43
CA ASN A 230 42.24 6.90 0.54
C ASN A 230 40.86 6.72 -0.09
N LYS A 231 40.11 5.72 0.41
CA LYS A 231 38.72 5.53 0.00
C LYS A 231 37.88 6.71 0.48
N VAL A 232 37.05 7.26 -0.41
CA VAL A 232 36.14 8.36 -0.06
C VAL A 232 35.08 7.84 0.91
N ALA A 233 34.83 8.59 1.98
CA ALA A 233 33.86 8.23 3.00
C ALA A 233 32.42 8.21 2.41
N PRO A 234 31.53 7.32 2.88
CA PRO A 234 30.16 7.21 2.37
C PRO A 234 29.36 8.52 2.41
N GLN A 235 29.50 9.35 3.46
CA GLN A 235 28.81 10.65 3.51
C GLN A 235 29.24 11.57 2.36
N LEU A 236 30.54 11.60 2.04
CA LEU A 236 31.06 12.39 0.92
C LEU A 236 30.66 11.81 -0.44
N GLN A 237 30.51 10.48 -0.55
CA GLN A 237 29.96 9.86 -1.75
C GLN A 237 28.51 10.30 -1.99
N ARG A 238 27.70 10.36 -0.93
CA ARG A 238 26.32 10.84 -0.99
C ARG A 238 26.25 12.29 -1.45
N THR A 239 26.98 13.20 -0.80
CA THR A 239 27.02 14.61 -1.23
C THR A 239 27.47 14.75 -2.68
N LYS A 240 28.52 14.02 -3.10
CA LYS A 240 28.99 14.07 -4.49
C LYS A 240 27.97 13.52 -5.49
N SER A 241 27.21 12.49 -5.10
CA SER A 241 26.15 11.93 -5.94
C SER A 241 24.98 12.90 -6.08
N GLU A 242 24.63 13.61 -5.00
CA GLU A 242 23.63 14.68 -4.99
C GLU A 242 24.08 15.88 -5.85
N ASP A 243 25.35 16.30 -5.74
CA ASP A 243 25.94 17.35 -6.59
C ASP A 243 25.91 16.96 -8.08
N LEU A 244 26.22 15.70 -8.40
CA LEU A 244 26.13 15.18 -9.76
C LEU A 244 24.69 15.15 -10.25
N LEU A 245 23.72 14.79 -9.40
CA LEU A 245 22.30 14.85 -9.74
C LEU A 245 21.89 16.27 -10.08
N ALA A 246 22.27 17.24 -9.23
CA ALA A 246 21.94 18.65 -9.44
C ALA A 246 22.53 19.21 -10.74
N THR A 247 23.67 18.68 -11.19
CA THR A 247 24.33 19.09 -12.43
C THR A 247 23.69 18.46 -13.66
N VAL A 248 23.36 17.16 -13.58
CA VAL A 248 22.88 16.36 -14.72
C VAL A 248 21.37 16.45 -14.88
N PHE A 249 20.64 16.56 -13.78
CA PHE A 249 19.19 16.64 -13.73
C PHE A 249 18.72 17.70 -12.72
N PRO A 250 18.88 19.00 -13.03
CA PRO A 250 18.57 20.09 -12.11
C PRO A 250 17.11 20.10 -11.64
N ASP A 251 16.16 19.80 -12.53
CA ASP A 251 14.73 19.74 -12.23
C ASP A 251 14.38 18.72 -11.15
N GLN A 252 15.20 17.68 -10.97
CA GLN A 252 14.99 16.67 -9.94
C GLN A 252 15.24 17.20 -8.53
N VAL A 253 16.17 18.15 -8.38
CA VAL A 253 16.52 18.79 -7.10
C VAL A 253 15.95 20.20 -6.96
N ALA A 254 15.25 20.68 -8.00
CA ALA A 254 14.69 22.02 -8.02
C ALA A 254 13.67 22.20 -6.88
N CYS A 255 13.65 23.42 -6.33
CA CYS A 255 12.64 23.80 -5.35
C CYS A 255 11.25 23.64 -5.97
N ALA A 256 10.32 23.00 -5.25
CA ALA A 256 8.95 22.79 -5.71
C ALA A 256 8.23 24.10 -6.08
N GLU A 257 8.61 25.23 -5.50
CA GLU A 257 8.07 26.56 -5.82
C GLU A 257 8.52 27.08 -7.20
N ASN A 258 9.66 26.59 -7.71
CA ASN A 258 10.23 27.02 -8.99
C ASN A 258 9.89 26.05 -10.14
N LEU A 259 9.36 24.88 -9.83
CA LEU A 259 8.93 23.90 -10.82
C LEU A 259 7.55 24.28 -11.36
N VAL A 260 7.48 24.58 -12.66
CA VAL A 260 6.22 24.84 -13.36
C VAL A 260 5.83 23.60 -14.16
N GLY A 261 4.91 22.81 -13.62
CA GLY A 261 4.37 21.64 -14.31
C GLY A 261 5.11 20.33 -14.02
N GLU A 262 5.21 19.47 -15.04
CA GLU A 262 5.88 18.16 -14.94
C GLU A 262 7.38 18.31 -15.18
N ARG A 263 8.20 17.44 -14.58
CA ARG A 263 9.65 17.49 -14.75
C ARG A 263 10.03 17.05 -16.14
N GLU A 264 10.87 17.82 -16.81
CA GLU A 264 11.44 17.42 -18.09
C GLU A 264 12.56 16.42 -17.83
N VAL A 265 12.35 15.16 -18.24
CA VAL A 265 13.38 14.13 -18.11
C VAL A 265 14.46 14.40 -19.16
N LEU A 266 15.65 14.80 -18.70
CA LEU A 266 16.78 15.09 -19.58
C LEU A 266 17.36 13.80 -20.18
N ASP A 267 17.73 13.88 -21.45
CA ASP A 267 18.41 12.80 -22.18
C ASP A 267 19.87 12.69 -21.72
N HIS A 268 20.08 11.94 -20.63
CA HIS A 268 21.40 11.65 -20.09
C HIS A 268 21.53 10.16 -19.73
N PRO A 269 22.62 9.47 -20.09
CA PRO A 269 22.77 8.03 -19.87
C PRO A 269 22.58 7.57 -18.42
N LEU A 270 23.08 8.33 -17.45
CA LEU A 270 22.88 8.02 -16.02
C LEU A 270 21.41 8.17 -15.60
N VAL A 271 20.69 9.17 -16.12
CA VAL A 271 19.28 9.40 -15.79
C VAL A 271 18.44 8.28 -16.41
N ALA A 272 18.66 8.00 -17.69
CA ALA A 272 18.01 6.90 -18.40
C ALA A 272 18.23 5.56 -17.69
N HIS A 273 19.48 5.24 -17.30
CA HIS A 273 19.77 3.99 -16.61
C HIS A 273 19.18 3.93 -15.18
N THR A 274 19.13 5.06 -14.46
CA THR A 274 18.44 5.09 -13.15
C THR A 274 16.93 4.90 -13.28
N LEU A 275 16.31 5.47 -14.31
CA LEU A 275 14.90 5.24 -14.61
C LEU A 275 14.67 3.77 -14.98
N GLU A 276 15.50 3.20 -15.86
CA GLU A 276 15.45 1.78 -16.24
C GLU A 276 15.49 0.87 -15.01
N ASP A 277 16.47 1.08 -14.12
CA ASP A 277 16.61 0.30 -12.89
C ASP A 277 15.40 0.41 -11.98
N CYS A 278 14.86 1.62 -11.84
CA CYS A 278 13.68 1.82 -11.02
C CYS A 278 12.44 1.14 -11.61
N LEU A 279 12.19 1.31 -12.92
CA LEU A 279 11.00 0.84 -13.61
C LEU A 279 10.98 -0.68 -13.80
N HIS A 280 12.14 -1.29 -14.08
CA HIS A 280 12.23 -2.69 -14.48
C HIS A 280 12.89 -3.59 -13.43
N HIS A 281 13.84 -3.09 -12.64
CA HIS A 281 14.52 -3.91 -11.63
C HIS A 281 13.87 -3.81 -10.25
N SER A 282 13.61 -2.59 -9.77
CA SER A 282 12.93 -2.40 -8.48
C SER A 282 11.40 -2.45 -8.57
N MET A 283 10.84 -2.10 -9.73
CA MET A 283 9.44 -2.24 -10.07
C MET A 283 9.29 -3.21 -11.25
N ASP A 284 8.06 -3.39 -11.71
CA ASP A 284 7.76 -4.06 -12.97
C ASP A 284 6.75 -3.21 -13.73
N SER A 285 7.24 -2.22 -14.47
CA SER A 285 6.41 -1.31 -15.26
C SER A 285 5.68 -2.06 -16.38
N GLU A 286 6.32 -3.03 -17.04
CA GLU A 286 5.70 -3.82 -18.12
C GLU A 286 4.55 -4.67 -17.60
N GLY A 287 4.77 -5.45 -16.53
CA GLY A 287 3.73 -6.24 -15.88
C GLY A 287 2.62 -5.36 -15.32
N TRP A 288 2.96 -4.19 -14.79
CA TRP A 288 1.98 -3.20 -14.36
C TRP A 288 1.16 -2.63 -15.52
N LEU A 289 1.75 -2.38 -16.68
CA LEU A 289 1.02 -1.96 -17.88
C LEU A 289 0.06 -3.04 -18.39
N GLN A 290 0.28 -4.33 -18.08
CA GLN A 290 -0.69 -5.38 -18.38
C GLN A 290 -1.96 -5.28 -17.50
N MET A 291 -1.93 -4.54 -16.39
CA MET A 291 -3.10 -4.24 -15.56
C MET A 291 -4.14 -3.35 -16.26
N ARG A 292 -3.87 -2.87 -17.49
CA ARG A 292 -4.88 -2.30 -18.41
C ARG A 292 -6.07 -3.24 -18.64
N GLY A 293 -5.96 -4.54 -18.29
CA GLY A 293 -7.11 -5.43 -18.18
C GLY A 293 -8.26 -4.89 -17.29
N LEU A 294 -7.98 -3.95 -16.38
CA LEU A 294 -8.99 -3.21 -15.63
C LEU A 294 -9.87 -2.31 -16.52
N GLU A 295 -9.31 -1.71 -17.58
CA GLU A 295 -10.06 -0.89 -18.53
C GLU A 295 -10.97 -1.75 -19.42
N SER A 296 -10.46 -2.90 -19.87
CA SER A 296 -11.21 -3.82 -20.73
C SER A 296 -12.22 -4.68 -19.97
N GLY A 297 -12.18 -4.66 -18.63
CA GLY A 297 -12.98 -5.54 -17.77
C GLY A 297 -12.48 -6.98 -17.70
N ALA A 298 -11.30 -7.28 -18.25
CA ALA A 298 -10.64 -8.59 -18.10
C ALA A 298 -10.17 -8.85 -16.66
N ILE A 299 -9.89 -7.79 -15.91
CA ILE A 299 -9.63 -7.83 -14.47
C ILE A 299 -10.78 -7.10 -13.78
N THR A 300 -11.44 -7.76 -12.84
CA THR A 300 -12.51 -7.18 -12.04
C THR A 300 -11.92 -6.48 -10.82
N LEU A 301 -12.40 -5.28 -10.49
CA LEU A 301 -12.12 -4.59 -9.23
C LEU A 301 -13.41 -4.42 -8.44
N ILE A 302 -13.47 -5.00 -7.24
CA ILE A 302 -14.64 -4.94 -6.36
C ILE A 302 -14.34 -4.02 -5.19
N ALA A 303 -15.20 -3.04 -4.92
CA ALA A 303 -15.10 -2.15 -3.78
C ALA A 303 -15.90 -2.69 -2.58
N ARG A 304 -15.31 -2.64 -1.37
CA ARG A 304 -15.97 -3.05 -0.12
C ARG A 304 -15.61 -2.11 1.03
N ASP A 305 -16.65 -1.63 1.70
CA ASP A 305 -16.53 -0.88 2.96
C ASP A 305 -16.77 -1.81 4.13
N LEU A 306 -15.78 -1.94 5.02
CA LEU A 306 -15.86 -2.82 6.18
C LEU A 306 -15.69 -2.05 7.50
N ALA A 307 -16.41 -2.51 8.52
CA ALA A 307 -16.32 -1.94 9.86
C ALA A 307 -15.00 -2.28 10.57
N ALA A 308 -14.38 -3.40 10.17
CA ALA A 308 -13.10 -3.88 10.66
C ALA A 308 -12.29 -4.51 9.51
N PRO A 309 -10.95 -4.59 9.63
CA PRO A 309 -10.12 -5.17 8.57
C PRO A 309 -10.44 -6.64 8.33
N SER A 310 -10.50 -7.03 7.05
CA SER A 310 -10.52 -8.44 6.66
C SER A 310 -9.25 -9.16 7.12
N PRO A 311 -9.25 -10.50 7.20
CA PRO A 311 -8.05 -11.27 7.53
C PRO A 311 -6.85 -10.97 6.61
N LEU A 312 -7.10 -10.64 5.34
CA LEU A 312 -6.06 -10.25 4.39
C LEU A 312 -5.57 -8.83 4.64
N ALA A 313 -6.46 -7.88 4.94
CA ALA A 313 -6.07 -6.50 5.25
C ALA A 313 -5.33 -6.43 6.58
N ALA A 314 -5.71 -7.23 7.57
CA ALA A 314 -4.99 -7.33 8.83
C ALA A 314 -3.52 -7.74 8.61
N GLN A 315 -3.22 -8.60 7.63
CA GLN A 315 -1.85 -8.92 7.26
C GLN A 315 -1.12 -7.71 6.66
N ALA A 316 -1.77 -7.00 5.74
CA ALA A 316 -1.19 -5.86 5.03
C ALA A 316 -1.01 -4.61 5.92
N LEU A 317 -1.94 -4.33 6.83
CA LEU A 317 -1.86 -3.22 7.78
C LEU A 317 -0.77 -3.43 8.83
N ASN A 318 -0.49 -4.70 9.15
CA ASN A 318 0.65 -5.12 9.97
C ASN A 318 1.95 -5.30 9.15
N ALA A 319 1.99 -4.82 7.91
CA ALA A 319 3.17 -4.96 7.07
C ALA A 319 4.40 -4.35 7.75
N ARG A 320 5.52 -5.03 7.55
CA ARG A 320 6.81 -4.63 8.11
C ARG A 320 7.31 -3.34 7.44
N PRO A 321 8.21 -2.56 8.08
CA PRO A 321 8.62 -1.23 7.64
C PRO A 321 9.14 -1.11 6.19
N TYR A 322 9.71 -2.20 5.64
CA TYR A 322 10.25 -2.26 4.28
C TYR A 322 9.18 -2.35 3.16
N ALA A 323 7.92 -2.59 3.51
CA ALA A 323 6.82 -2.61 2.55
C ALA A 323 6.35 -1.20 2.16
N PHE A 324 6.82 -0.16 2.85
CA PHE A 324 6.32 1.19 2.66
C PHE A 324 7.07 1.92 1.54
N LEU A 325 6.34 2.80 0.85
CA LEU A 325 6.85 3.55 -0.31
C LEU A 325 7.30 4.97 0.06
N ASP A 326 7.14 5.35 1.33
CA ASP A 326 7.42 6.66 1.90
C ASP A 326 8.43 6.57 3.04
N ASP A 327 9.16 7.67 3.25
CA ASP A 327 10.22 7.78 4.26
C ASP A 327 9.69 8.13 5.66
N ALA A 328 8.37 8.26 5.85
CA ALA A 328 7.77 8.66 7.12
C ALA A 328 8.13 7.67 8.26
N PRO A 329 8.59 8.12 9.45
CA PRO A 329 8.90 7.27 10.59
C PRO A 329 7.71 6.38 11.01
N LEU A 330 7.99 5.17 11.50
CA LEU A 330 6.95 4.18 11.84
C LEU A 330 5.91 4.68 12.86
N GLU A 331 6.34 5.53 13.78
CA GLU A 331 5.55 6.08 14.89
C GLU A 331 4.51 7.10 14.40
N GLU A 332 4.74 7.71 13.24
CA GLU A 332 3.86 8.71 12.62
C GLU A 332 2.85 8.06 11.64
N ARG A 333 2.80 6.72 11.57
CA ARG A 333 2.01 6.00 10.57
C ARG A 333 0.62 5.64 11.08
N ARG A 334 -0.38 6.03 10.28
CA ARG A 334 -1.80 5.83 10.61
C ARG A 334 -2.29 4.40 10.49
N THR A 335 -1.54 3.50 9.85
CA THR A 335 -1.89 2.08 9.77
C THR A 335 -1.97 1.42 11.16
N GLN A 336 -1.23 1.93 12.15
CA GLN A 336 -1.34 1.45 13.54
C GLN A 336 -2.65 1.91 14.22
N ALA A 337 -3.24 3.03 13.80
CA ALA A 337 -4.47 3.55 14.41
C ALA A 337 -5.68 2.62 14.18
N VAL A 338 -5.62 1.74 13.18
CA VAL A 338 -6.64 0.69 12.96
C VAL A 338 -6.56 -0.39 14.04
N GLN A 339 -5.38 -0.69 14.57
CA GLN A 339 -5.19 -1.70 15.63
C GLN A 339 -5.87 -1.30 16.96
N GLY A 340 -6.21 -0.02 17.13
CA GLY A 340 -6.85 0.50 18.34
C GLY A 340 -8.26 -0.08 18.59
N ARG A 341 -8.94 -0.58 17.55
CA ARG A 341 -10.15 -1.40 17.72
C ARG A 341 -9.72 -2.86 17.88
N ARG A 342 -9.32 -3.26 19.08
CA ARG A 342 -9.25 -4.69 19.47
C ARG A 342 -10.67 -5.26 19.55
N TYR A 343 -11.35 -5.32 18.42
CA TYR A 343 -12.46 -6.23 18.23
C TYR A 343 -11.87 -7.47 17.57
N THR A 344 -11.66 -8.52 18.36
CA THR A 344 -11.41 -9.85 17.82
C THR A 344 -12.80 -10.39 17.45
N PRO A 345 -13.16 -10.50 16.15
CA PRO A 345 -14.45 -11.07 15.78
C PRO A 345 -14.55 -12.46 16.41
N GLN A 346 -15.61 -12.72 17.17
CA GLN A 346 -15.82 -14.04 17.77
C GLN A 346 -16.49 -14.99 16.77
N SER A 347 -17.17 -14.42 15.77
CA SER A 347 -17.83 -15.12 14.66
C SER A 347 -17.61 -14.39 13.32
N SER A 348 -17.76 -15.11 12.20
CA SER A 348 -17.74 -14.54 10.84
C SER A 348 -18.84 -13.49 10.62
N ASP A 349 -19.95 -13.62 11.34
CA ASP A 349 -21.12 -12.74 11.22
C ASP A 349 -20.89 -11.35 11.85
N ASP A 350 -19.85 -11.21 12.68
CA ASP A 350 -19.57 -9.98 13.42
C ASP A 350 -18.90 -8.89 12.55
N LEU A 351 -18.24 -9.28 11.45
CA LEU A 351 -17.45 -8.35 10.60
C LEU A 351 -18.31 -7.36 9.81
N GLY A 352 -19.62 -7.62 9.69
CA GLY A 352 -20.58 -6.80 8.96
C GLY A 352 -21.69 -6.17 9.83
N GLN A 353 -21.73 -6.43 11.14
CA GLN A 353 -22.76 -5.86 12.00
C GLN A 353 -22.43 -4.40 12.33
N LEU A 354 -23.16 -3.49 11.68
CA LEU A 354 -23.24 -2.10 12.11
C LEU A 354 -23.98 -2.03 13.44
N ASP A 355 -23.48 -1.22 14.38
CA ASP A 355 -24.16 -1.00 15.66
C ASP A 355 -25.54 -0.37 15.42
N PRO A 356 -26.65 -1.04 15.77
CA PRO A 356 -27.99 -0.52 15.56
C PRO A 356 -28.22 0.82 16.27
N GLN A 357 -27.57 1.06 17.41
CA GLN A 357 -27.67 2.33 18.13
C GLN A 357 -26.93 3.45 17.40
N ALA A 358 -25.78 3.15 16.78
CA ALA A 358 -25.05 4.12 15.96
C ALA A 358 -25.84 4.46 14.68
N ILE A 359 -26.47 3.47 14.04
CA ILE A 359 -27.37 3.70 12.90
C ILE A 359 -28.50 4.64 13.31
N GLU A 360 -29.18 4.37 14.42
CA GLU A 360 -30.31 5.19 14.85
C GLU A 360 -29.88 6.62 15.22
N ALA A 361 -28.74 6.77 15.90
CA ALA A 361 -28.18 8.09 16.21
C ALA A 361 -27.84 8.90 14.95
N VAL A 362 -27.22 8.27 13.93
CA VAL A 362 -26.93 8.93 12.65
C VAL A 362 -28.22 9.24 11.89
N ARG A 363 -29.23 8.37 11.95
CA ARG A 363 -30.54 8.63 11.35
C ARG A 363 -31.23 9.85 11.97
N GLU A 364 -31.19 9.98 13.29
CA GLU A 364 -31.72 11.16 13.99
C GLU A 364 -30.94 12.44 13.63
N GLN A 365 -29.61 12.37 13.58
CA GLN A 365 -28.76 13.51 13.23
C GLN A 365 -28.89 13.95 11.77
N ALA A 366 -29.05 13.00 10.86
CA ALA A 366 -29.23 13.25 9.43
C ALA A 366 -30.68 13.63 9.06
N TRP A 367 -31.63 13.52 10.00
CA TRP A 367 -33.00 13.97 9.77
C TRP A 367 -33.05 15.51 9.80
N PRO A 368 -33.64 16.16 8.79
CA PRO A 368 -33.74 17.62 8.78
C PRO A 368 -34.53 18.11 10.00
N GLN A 369 -33.95 19.01 10.79
CA GLN A 369 -34.63 19.71 11.89
C GLN A 369 -34.74 21.20 11.55
N PRO A 370 -35.59 21.56 10.56
CA PRO A 370 -35.70 22.95 10.11
C PRO A 370 -36.24 23.84 11.21
N ARG A 371 -35.60 25.00 11.39
CA ARG A 371 -35.92 25.97 12.45
C ARG A 371 -36.80 27.11 11.96
N ASP A 372 -36.85 27.31 10.65
CA ASP A 372 -37.67 28.32 10.00
C ASP A 372 -38.28 27.80 8.68
N ALA A 373 -39.06 28.65 8.03
CA ALA A 373 -39.78 28.32 6.81
C ALA A 373 -38.85 28.10 5.60
N GLU A 374 -37.65 28.68 5.60
CA GLU A 374 -36.69 28.58 4.51
C GLU A 374 -35.92 27.26 4.60
N GLU A 375 -35.44 26.89 5.80
CA GLU A 375 -34.86 25.57 6.07
C GLU A 375 -35.88 24.44 5.84
N MET A 376 -37.16 24.68 6.16
CA MET A 376 -38.23 23.73 5.86
C MET A 376 -38.40 23.56 4.35
N HIS A 377 -38.40 24.65 3.59
CA HIS A 377 -38.51 24.59 2.13
C HIS A 377 -37.36 23.79 1.50
N GLU A 378 -36.11 24.04 1.91
CA GLU A 378 -34.94 23.28 1.44
C GLU A 378 -35.05 21.79 1.78
N ALA A 379 -35.46 21.47 3.02
CA ALA A 379 -35.65 20.09 3.45
C ALA A 379 -36.71 19.34 2.61
N LEU A 380 -37.82 20.01 2.29
CA LEU A 380 -38.89 19.47 1.45
C LEU A 380 -38.42 19.26 0.00
N VAL A 381 -37.68 20.22 -0.57
CA VAL A 381 -37.14 20.11 -1.93
C VAL A 381 -36.11 18.99 -2.05
N GLY A 382 -35.21 18.85 -1.07
CA GLY A 382 -34.16 17.82 -1.07
C GLY A 382 -34.68 16.39 -0.85
N ARG A 383 -35.78 16.22 -0.11
CA ARG A 383 -36.37 14.91 0.19
C ARG A 383 -37.41 14.46 -0.85
N GLY A 384 -37.97 15.39 -1.62
CA GLY A 384 -39.09 15.14 -2.52
C GLY A 384 -40.36 14.82 -1.73
N VAL A 385 -41.31 15.76 -1.67
CA VAL A 385 -42.55 15.58 -0.89
C VAL A 385 -43.74 15.69 -1.81
N LEU A 386 -44.66 14.74 -1.68
CA LEU A 386 -45.91 14.70 -2.40
C LEU A 386 -47.07 14.96 -1.43
N PRO A 387 -48.08 15.74 -1.82
CA PRO A 387 -49.34 15.82 -1.09
C PRO A 387 -49.91 14.41 -0.87
N VAL A 388 -50.49 14.16 0.30
CA VAL A 388 -51.08 12.86 0.66
C VAL A 388 -52.14 12.41 -0.36
N GLU A 389 -52.84 13.38 -0.96
CA GLU A 389 -53.84 13.16 -1.99
C GLU A 389 -53.22 12.60 -3.30
N GLU A 390 -52.06 13.10 -3.72
CA GLU A 390 -51.31 12.58 -4.88
C GLU A 390 -50.62 11.25 -4.59
N ALA A 391 -50.17 11.03 -3.34
CA ALA A 391 -49.56 9.77 -2.93
C ALA A 391 -50.58 8.61 -2.89
N ALA A 392 -51.83 8.89 -2.51
CA ALA A 392 -52.90 7.89 -2.42
C ALA A 392 -53.39 7.40 -3.79
N ASP A 393 -53.32 8.24 -4.82
CA ASP A 393 -53.80 7.91 -6.18
C ASP A 393 -52.83 7.00 -6.95
N ALA A 394 -51.55 6.96 -6.55
CA ALA A 394 -50.49 6.33 -7.33
C ALA A 394 -50.32 4.81 -7.11
N GLN A 395 -51.09 4.15 -6.23
CA GLN A 395 -50.89 2.74 -5.84
C GLN A 395 -49.48 2.39 -5.30
N TRP A 396 -48.76 3.33 -4.70
CA TRP A 396 -47.45 3.03 -4.09
C TRP A 396 -47.69 2.32 -2.75
N GLN A 397 -47.26 1.06 -2.65
CA GLN A 397 -47.21 0.35 -1.38
C GLN A 397 -46.00 0.85 -0.59
N ALA A 398 -46.27 1.44 0.58
CA ALA A 398 -45.27 1.95 1.52
C ALA A 398 -44.43 0.83 2.15
#